data_AF-A0A6G3TXJ5-F1
#
_entry.id   AF-A0A6G3TXJ5-F1
#
_cell.length_a   1.000
_cell.length_b   1.000
_cell.length_c   1.000
_cell.angle_alpha   90.00
_cell.angle_beta   90.00
_cell.angle_gamma   90.00
#
_symmetry.space_group_name_H-M   'P 1'
#
loop_
_entity.id
_entity.type
_entity.pdbx_description
1 polymer ?
#
loop_
_entity_poly.entity_id
_entity_poly.type
_entity_poly.pdbx_seq_one_letter_code
_entity_poly.pdbx_strand_id
1 'polypeptide(L)'
;DLPSGVDADTGEVHGTAVRADLTVTFGTHKPGLLIDPAREYAGSVRLVDIGLTLPAEPELEALQHADVARLLPVPGAESDKYRRG
;
A
#
# COMPACT_ATOMS: atom_id res chain seq x y z
N ASP A 1 -13.74 -0.21 -5.86
CA ASP A 1 -13.16 0.26 -4.59
C ASP A 1 -12.30 -0.80 -3.92
N LEU A 2 -12.83 -2.03 -3.82
CA LEU A 2 -12.19 -3.24 -3.33
C LEU A 2 -12.79 -4.44 -4.09
N PRO A 3 -12.08 -5.54 -4.33
CA PRO A 3 -12.69 -6.74 -4.89
C PRO A 3 -13.80 -7.27 -3.98
N SER A 4 -14.96 -7.60 -4.55
CA SER A 4 -16.07 -8.13 -3.75
C SER A 4 -15.67 -9.45 -3.06
N GLY A 5 -15.98 -9.58 -1.77
CA GLY A 5 -15.62 -10.75 -0.95
C GLY A 5 -14.33 -10.60 -0.15
N VAL A 6 -13.66 -9.44 -0.25
CA VAL A 6 -12.51 -9.06 0.57
C VAL A 6 -12.95 -8.15 1.72
N ASP A 7 -12.38 -8.36 2.89
CA ASP A 7 -12.45 -7.41 4.01
C ASP A 7 -11.47 -6.24 3.82
N ALA A 8 -11.96 -5.01 3.97
CA ALA A 8 -11.19 -3.80 3.63
C ALA A 8 -10.01 -3.53 4.57
N ASP A 9 -10.13 -3.89 5.84
CA ASP A 9 -9.18 -3.50 6.89
C ASP A 9 -8.16 -4.60 7.15
N THR A 10 -8.59 -5.85 7.05
CA THR A 10 -7.78 -7.03 7.37
C THR A 10 -7.19 -7.70 6.12
N GLY A 11 -7.84 -7.55 4.96
CA GLY A 11 -7.49 -8.31 3.75
C GLY A 11 -7.94 -9.77 3.78
N GLU A 12 -8.76 -10.18 4.75
CA GLU A 12 -9.32 -11.52 4.79
C GLU A 12 -10.29 -11.75 3.62
N VAL A 13 -10.31 -12.99 3.11
CA VAL A 13 -11.23 -13.44 2.05
C VAL A 13 -12.15 -14.51 2.64
N HIS A 14 -13.39 -14.15 2.92
CA HIS A 14 -14.37 -15.07 3.49
C HIS A 14 -15.03 -15.89 2.39
N GLY A 15 -14.35 -16.94 1.95
CA GLY A 15 -14.83 -17.87 0.93
C GLY A 15 -14.38 -17.46 -0.48
N THR A 16 -15.28 -16.89 -1.27
CA THR A 16 -14.99 -16.52 -2.67
C THR A 16 -14.85 -15.01 -2.79
N ALA A 17 -13.74 -14.56 -3.39
CA ALA A 17 -13.54 -13.17 -3.79
C ALA A 17 -13.37 -13.04 -5.30
N VAL A 18 -13.79 -11.90 -5.83
CA VAL A 18 -13.52 -11.53 -7.22
C VAL A 18 -12.03 -11.35 -7.41
N ARG A 19 -11.46 -11.97 -8.44
CA ARG A 19 -10.11 -11.66 -8.91
C ARG A 19 -10.21 -10.59 -9.98
N ALA A 20 -9.77 -9.38 -9.66
CA ALA A 20 -9.76 -8.26 -10.58
C ALA A 20 -8.40 -8.14 -11.27
N ASP A 21 -8.40 -7.80 -12.56
CA ASP A 21 -7.17 -7.35 -13.24
C ASP A 21 -6.79 -5.92 -12.83
N LEU A 22 -7.80 -5.11 -12.50
CA LEU A 22 -7.68 -3.71 -12.09
C LEU A 22 -8.72 -3.38 -11.01
N THR A 23 -8.26 -2.85 -9.89
CA THR A 23 -9.10 -2.26 -8.85
C THR A 23 -8.92 -0.74 -8.82
N VAL A 24 -10.00 0.00 -9.09
CA VAL A 24 -10.04 1.44 -8.87
C VAL A 24 -10.60 1.69 -7.46
N THR A 25 -9.86 2.46 -6.65
CA THR A 25 -10.20 2.78 -5.27
C THR A 25 -10.22 4.29 -5.05
N PHE A 26 -10.94 4.76 -4.03
CA PHE A 26 -11.17 6.19 -3.78
C PHE A 26 -10.88 6.57 -2.32
N GLY A 27 -10.61 7.86 -2.11
CA GLY A 27 -10.21 8.39 -0.79
C GLY A 27 -8.77 8.01 -0.47
N THR A 28 -8.54 6.77 -0.02
CA THR A 28 -7.22 6.22 0.29
C THR A 28 -7.09 4.77 -0.17
N HIS A 29 -5.89 4.21 -0.08
CA HIS A 29 -5.69 2.77 -0.19
C HIS A 29 -6.18 2.09 1.10
N LYS A 30 -7.06 1.11 0.95
CA LYS A 30 -7.51 0.26 2.05
C LYS A 30 -6.41 -0.77 2.36
N PRO A 31 -6.13 -1.09 3.63
CA PRO A 31 -5.08 -2.06 3.98
C PRO A 31 -5.26 -3.42 3.28
N GLY A 32 -6.50 -3.90 3.15
CA GLY A 32 -6.82 -5.15 2.47
C GLY A 32 -6.44 -5.18 0.97
N LEU A 33 -6.16 -4.05 0.34
CA LEU A 33 -5.62 -4.03 -1.03
C LEU A 33 -4.12 -4.37 -1.10
N LEU A 34 -3.42 -4.31 0.04
CA LEU A 34 -1.97 -4.38 0.12
C LEU A 34 -1.46 -5.59 0.92
N ILE A 35 -2.35 -6.29 1.63
CA ILE A 35 -2.02 -7.42 2.50
C ILE A 35 -2.58 -8.71 1.88
N ASP A 36 -1.82 -9.80 1.98
CA ASP A 36 -2.27 -11.12 1.52
C ASP A 36 -3.30 -11.73 2.49
N PRO A 37 -4.32 -12.47 2.01
CA PRO A 37 -4.47 -12.96 0.63
C PRO A 37 -5.08 -11.94 -0.35
N ALA A 38 -5.77 -10.90 0.13
CA ALA A 38 -6.56 -10.02 -0.73
C ALA A 38 -5.76 -9.24 -1.78
N ARG A 39 -4.49 -8.92 -1.52
CA ARG A 39 -3.59 -8.34 -2.51
C ARG A 39 -3.55 -9.14 -3.82
N GLU A 40 -3.61 -10.47 -3.76
CA GLU A 40 -3.63 -11.33 -4.95
C GLU A 40 -4.92 -11.21 -5.78
N TYR A 41 -6.01 -10.73 -5.17
CA TYR A 41 -7.31 -10.53 -5.80
C TYR A 41 -7.49 -9.13 -6.39
N ALA A 42 -6.67 -8.17 -5.97
CA ALA A 42 -6.83 -6.77 -6.32
C ALA A 42 -6.29 -6.40 -7.71
N GLY A 43 -5.39 -7.22 -8.28
CA GLY A 43 -4.70 -6.92 -9.53
C GLY A 43 -3.91 -5.62 -9.45
N SER A 44 -3.93 -4.82 -10.51
CA SER A 44 -3.39 -3.44 -10.45
C SER A 44 -4.30 -2.55 -9.63
N VAL A 45 -3.77 -1.79 -8.67
CA VAL A 45 -4.57 -0.86 -7.87
C VAL A 45 -4.35 0.57 -8.37
N ARG A 46 -5.44 1.32 -8.57
CA ARG A 46 -5.42 2.73 -8.96
C ARG A 46 -6.28 3.55 -8.02
N LEU A 47 -5.63 4.40 -7.22
CA LEU A 47 -6.31 5.42 -6.44
C LEU A 47 -6.75 6.56 -7.36
N VAL A 48 -8.03 6.88 -7.33
CA VAL A 48 -8.64 8.01 -8.03
C VAL A 48 -9.14 9.02 -7.00
N ASP A 49 -8.70 10.27 -7.16
CA ASP A 49 -9.20 11.38 -6.37
C ASP A 49 -10.61 11.76 -6.83
N ILE A 50 -11.51 11.93 -5.86
CA ILE A 50 -12.91 12.32 -6.06
C ILE A 50 -13.28 13.57 -5.25
N GLY A 51 -12.29 14.31 -4.73
CA GLY A 51 -12.50 15.57 -4.01
C GLY A 51 -12.86 15.40 -2.53
N LEU A 52 -12.40 14.33 -1.87
CA LEU A 52 -12.60 14.15 -0.44
C LEU A 52 -11.57 14.94 0.37
N THR A 53 -12.02 15.57 1.45
CA THR A 53 -11.13 16.08 2.49
C THR A 53 -10.88 14.97 3.51
N LEU A 54 -9.63 14.53 3.63
CA LEU A 54 -9.22 13.46 4.53
C LEU A 54 -8.57 14.02 5.81
N PRO A 55 -8.55 13.24 6.91
CA PRO A 55 -7.75 13.59 8.07
C PRO A 55 -6.27 13.81 7.71
N ALA A 56 -5.61 14.73 8.40
CA ALA A 56 -4.20 15.04 8.15
C ALA A 56 -3.26 13.89 8.58
N GLU A 57 -3.60 13.23 9.69
CA GLU A 57 -2.83 12.13 10.25
C GLU A 57 -3.42 10.80 9.75
N PRO A 58 -2.66 9.98 9.01
CA PRO A 58 -3.11 8.65 8.60
C PRO A 58 -2.96 7.65 9.75
N GLU A 59 -3.86 6.66 9.83
CA GLU A 59 -3.71 5.54 10.76
C GLU A 59 -2.62 4.55 10.30
N LEU A 60 -2.40 4.45 8.98
CA LEU A 60 -1.47 3.54 8.34
C LEU A 60 -0.83 4.21 7.11
N GLU A 61 0.45 3.91 6.87
CA GLU A 61 1.19 4.39 5.69
C GLU A 61 1.75 3.23 4.88
N ALA A 62 1.57 3.29 3.55
CA ALA A 62 2.14 2.34 2.60
C ALA A 62 3.29 3.00 1.83
N LEU A 63 4.52 2.74 2.28
CA LEU A 63 5.72 3.36 1.70
C LEU A 63 5.86 3.04 0.21
N GLN A 64 6.09 4.07 -0.58
CA GLN A 64 6.44 3.98 -1.99
C GLN A 64 7.96 4.05 -2.16
N HIS A 65 8.42 3.80 -3.39
CA HIS A 65 9.84 3.86 -3.73
C HIS A 65 10.54 5.15 -3.28
N ALA A 66 9.89 6.30 -3.45
CA ALA A 66 10.46 7.60 -3.06
C ALA A 66 10.57 7.74 -1.54
N ASP A 67 9.65 7.16 -0.78
CA ASP A 67 9.69 7.17 0.68
C ASP A 67 10.84 6.34 1.19
N VAL A 68 10.97 5.11 0.67
CA VAL A 68 12.09 4.22 1.00
C VAL A 68 13.42 4.87 0.62
N ALA A 69 13.52 5.50 -0.55
CA ALA A 69 14.74 6.19 -0.98
C ALA A 69 15.15 7.33 -0.05
N ARG A 70 14.20 8.04 0.56
CA ARG A 70 14.47 9.09 1.57
C ARG A 70 14.92 8.52 2.92
N LEU A 71 14.47 7.32 3.26
CA LEU A 71 14.80 6.65 4.52
C LEU A 71 16.14 5.93 4.46
N LEU A 72 16.59 5.52 3.28
CA LEU A 72 17.86 4.81 3.13
C LEU A 72 19.05 5.74 3.42
N PRO A 73 20.02 5.30 4.24
CA PRO A 73 21.19 6.10 4.53
C PRO A 73 22.05 6.29 3.28
N VAL A 74 22.33 7.55 2.95
CA VAL A 74 23.23 7.91 1.85
C VAL A 74 24.67 7.91 2.37
N PRO A 75 25.58 7.12 1.78
CA PRO A 75 26.94 7.06 2.26
C PRO A 75 27.76 8.33 1.94
N GLY A 76 28.55 8.76 2.93
CA GLY A 76 29.47 9.90 2.80
C GLY A 76 30.91 9.47 2.53
N ALA A 77 31.82 10.46 2.46
CA ALA A 77 33.24 10.24 2.18
C ALA A 77 33.93 9.29 3.18
N GLU A 78 33.49 9.31 4.44
CA GLU A 78 34.04 8.49 5.52
C GLU A 78 33.36 7.12 5.66
N SER A 79 32.44 6.76 4.76
CA SER A 79 31.66 5.53 4.86
C SER A 79 32.42 4.34 4.26
N ASP A 80 33.22 3.66 5.08
CA ASP A 80 33.96 2.43 4.74
C ASP A 80 33.25 1.12 5.16
N LYS A 81 33.82 -0.02 4.75
CA LYS A 81 33.26 -1.36 5.00
C LYS A 81 33.20 -1.79 6.48
N TYR A 82 33.89 -1.07 7.38
CA TYR A 82 33.91 -1.33 8.82
C TYR A 82 33.04 -0.33 9.61
N ARG A 83 32.57 0.77 8.98
CA ARG A 83 31.74 1.81 9.61
C ARG A 83 30.29 1.84 9.14
N ARG A 84 29.92 1.02 8.15
CA ARG A 84 28.57 0.93 7.59
C ARG A 84 27.73 -0.20 8.21
N GLY A 85 27.89 -0.52 9.50
CA GLY A 85 27.18 -1.66 10.12
C GLY A 85 27.76 -3.00 9.69
#